data_AF-A0A5Q4FRR0-F1
#
_entry.id   AF-A0A5Q4FRR0-F1
#
_cell.length_a   1.000
_cell.length_b   1.000
_cell.length_c   1.000
_cell.angle_alpha   90.00
_cell.angle_beta   90.00
_cell.angle_gamma   90.00
#
_symmetry.space_group_name_H-M   'P 1'
#
loop_
_entity.id
_entity.type
_entity.pdbx_description
1 polymer ?
#
loop_
_entity_poly.entity_id
_entity_poly.type
_entity_poly.pdbx_seq_one_letter_code
_entity_poly.pdbx_strand_id
1 'polypeptide(L)'
;MVVEEPDRSALLRAVAQTLGQEAADTLSELLPPSGDRPATKRDIDGVLTAMNARFEGVNAQFDAVNAQFRSIDQQFDAMNAQFRTMNMRFDTMDEQFKALSAQVGGYGISLDDKLDNVVDRVTASFERRISDAVTTQTRTLVFSQLGALVVIAALAFGLR
;
A
#
# COMPACT_ATOMS: atom_id res chain seq x y z
N MET A 1 49.98 -17.08 -59.51
CA MET A 1 50.73 -15.86 -59.15
C MET A 1 49.67 -14.82 -58.85
N VAL A 2 49.44 -14.49 -57.57
CA VAL A 2 48.39 -13.53 -57.19
C VAL A 2 48.92 -12.15 -57.49
N VAL A 3 48.24 -11.41 -58.36
CA VAL A 3 48.60 -10.02 -58.68
C VAL A 3 47.97 -9.15 -57.60
N GLU A 4 48.79 -8.48 -56.81
CA GLU A 4 48.34 -7.56 -55.78
C GLU A 4 47.51 -6.43 -56.42
N GLU A 5 46.48 -5.92 -55.73
CA GLU A 5 45.59 -4.88 -56.26
C GLU A 5 46.31 -3.59 -56.75
N PRO A 6 47.43 -3.14 -56.14
CA PRO A 6 48.24 -2.03 -56.66
C PRO A 6 48.87 -2.37 -58.02
N ASP A 7 49.38 -3.59 -58.18
CA ASP A 7 50.04 -4.05 -59.41
C ASP A 7 49.02 -4.27 -60.52
N ARG A 8 47.82 -4.78 -60.18
CA ARG A 8 46.67 -4.87 -61.09
C ARG A 8 46.25 -3.48 -61.57
N SER A 9 46.12 -2.53 -60.65
CA SER A 9 45.73 -1.14 -60.97
C SER A 9 46.79 -0.40 -61.81
N ALA A 10 48.07 -0.71 -61.62
CA ALA A 10 49.16 -0.18 -62.43
C ALA A 10 49.17 -0.81 -63.84
N LEU A 11 48.93 -2.12 -63.93
CA LEU A 11 48.84 -2.86 -65.19
C LEU A 11 47.65 -2.39 -66.04
N LEU A 12 46.46 -2.25 -65.46
CA LEU A 12 45.28 -1.74 -66.15
C LEU A 12 45.49 -0.32 -66.68
N ARG A 13 46.18 0.54 -65.90
CA ARG A 13 46.56 1.89 -66.35
C ARG A 13 47.56 1.88 -67.50
N ALA A 14 48.57 1.01 -67.44
CA ALA A 14 49.56 0.87 -68.50
C ALA A 14 48.94 0.34 -69.81
N VAL A 15 48.02 -0.62 -69.70
CA VAL A 15 47.28 -1.17 -70.84
C VAL A 15 46.36 -0.11 -71.44
N ALA A 16 45.65 0.68 -70.62
CA ALA A 16 44.81 1.77 -71.10
C ALA A 16 45.59 2.82 -71.90
N GLN A 17 46.83 3.12 -71.49
CA GLN A 17 47.70 4.11 -72.15
C GLN A 17 48.31 3.61 -73.46
N THR A 18 48.53 2.30 -73.59
CA THR A 18 49.28 1.71 -74.72
C THR A 18 48.39 1.04 -75.75
N LEU A 19 47.32 0.37 -75.30
CA LEU A 19 46.42 -0.44 -76.11
C LEU A 19 44.98 0.11 -76.13
N GLY A 20 44.71 1.20 -75.41
CA GLY A 20 43.41 1.85 -75.35
C GLY A 20 42.52 1.34 -74.21
N GLN A 21 41.47 2.10 -73.90
CA GLN A 21 40.58 1.83 -72.76
C GLN A 21 39.83 0.50 -72.89
N GLU A 22 39.39 0.13 -74.09
CA GLU A 22 38.65 -1.11 -74.34
C GLU A 22 39.46 -2.37 -73.99
N ALA A 23 40.77 -2.34 -74.25
CA ALA A 23 41.68 -3.42 -73.89
C ALA A 23 41.89 -3.50 -72.36
N ALA A 24 41.93 -2.35 -71.67
CA ALA A 24 42.03 -2.31 -70.21
C ALA A 24 40.74 -2.80 -69.54
N ASP A 25 39.58 -2.46 -70.08
CA ASP A 25 38.28 -2.90 -69.57
C ASP A 25 38.14 -4.43 -69.70
N THR A 26 38.52 -4.98 -70.86
CA THR A 26 38.53 -6.44 -71.07
C THR A 26 39.48 -7.16 -70.11
N LEU A 27 40.68 -6.60 -69.87
CA LEU A 27 41.63 -7.16 -68.90
C LEU A 27 41.16 -7.02 -67.45
N SER A 28 40.42 -5.95 -67.12
CA SER A 28 39.81 -5.76 -65.80
C SER A 28 38.73 -6.80 -65.51
N GLU A 29 38.00 -7.22 -66.54
CA GLU A 29 36.98 -8.28 -66.44
C GLU A 29 37.61 -9.68 -66.31
N LEU A 30 38.74 -9.93 -66.98
CA LEU A 30 39.47 -11.21 -66.92
C LEU A 30 40.34 -11.36 -65.66
N LEU A 31 40.80 -10.25 -65.08
CA LEU A 31 41.47 -10.20 -63.78
C LEU A 31 40.50 -9.59 -62.77
N PRO A 32 39.59 -10.38 -62.15
CA PRO A 32 38.73 -9.86 -61.09
C PRO A 32 39.59 -9.26 -59.95
N PRO A 33 39.13 -8.20 -59.28
CA PRO A 33 39.87 -7.57 -58.19
C PRO A 33 40.20 -8.60 -57.11
N SER A 34 41.48 -8.70 -56.74
CA SER A 34 41.97 -9.62 -55.70
C SER A 34 41.70 -8.98 -54.33
N GLY A 35 40.43 -8.82 -53.97
CA GLY A 35 40.04 -8.29 -52.66
C GLY A 35 40.20 -9.31 -51.52
N ASP A 36 40.10 -10.60 -51.85
CA ASP A 36 40.20 -11.68 -50.88
C ASP A 36 41.63 -12.22 -50.80
N ARG A 37 42.53 -11.43 -50.20
CA ARG A 37 43.73 -12.05 -49.63
C ARG A 37 43.29 -13.01 -48.53
N PRO A 38 43.70 -14.29 -48.55
CA PRO A 38 43.38 -15.22 -47.48
C PRO A 38 43.83 -14.63 -46.14
N ALA A 39 42.95 -14.68 -45.13
CA ALA A 39 43.28 -14.19 -43.79
C ALA A 39 44.58 -14.82 -43.31
N THR A 40 45.54 -14.00 -42.89
CA THR A 40 46.80 -14.48 -42.34
C THR A 40 46.60 -14.95 -40.90
N LYS A 41 47.50 -15.78 -40.38
CA LYS A 41 47.50 -16.17 -38.96
C LYS A 41 47.46 -14.94 -38.03
N ARG A 42 48.16 -13.87 -38.39
CA ARG A 42 48.19 -12.62 -37.61
C ARG A 42 46.82 -11.92 -37.60
N ASP A 43 46.09 -11.93 -38.71
CA ASP A 43 44.75 -11.37 -38.79
C ASP A 43 43.78 -12.14 -37.88
N ILE A 44 43.89 -13.48 -37.88
CA ILE A 44 43.10 -14.37 -37.01
C ILE A 44 43.45 -14.14 -35.54
N ASP A 45 44.74 -14.08 -35.17
CA ASP A 45 45.18 -13.82 -33.80
C ASP A 45 44.69 -12.45 -33.29
N GLY A 46 44.68 -11.44 -34.17
CA GLY A 46 44.13 -10.12 -33.88
C GLY A 46 42.63 -10.14 -33.58
N VAL A 47 41.85 -10.85 -34.40
CA VAL A 47 40.40 -11.03 -34.19
C VAL A 47 40.13 -11.81 -32.90
N LEU A 48 40.86 -12.90 -32.64
CA LEU A 48 40.71 -13.69 -31.41
C LEU A 48 41.02 -12.86 -30.16
N THR A 49 42.07 -12.05 -30.20
CA THR A 49 42.42 -11.14 -29.08
C THR A 49 41.31 -10.11 -28.84
N ALA A 50 40.80 -9.49 -29.91
CA ALA A 50 39.70 -8.53 -29.81
C ALA A 50 38.39 -9.19 -29.30
N MET A 51 38.12 -10.42 -29.73
CA MET A 51 36.99 -11.21 -29.25
C MET A 51 37.12 -11.53 -27.76
N ASN A 52 38.28 -11.99 -27.31
CA ASN A 52 38.53 -12.29 -25.89
C ASN A 52 38.33 -11.05 -25.02
N ALA A 53 38.92 -9.91 -25.40
CA ALA A 53 38.73 -8.65 -24.68
C ALA A 53 37.25 -8.23 -24.62
N ARG A 54 36.50 -8.44 -25.71
CA ARG A 54 35.05 -8.18 -25.73
C ARG A 54 34.29 -9.12 -24.79
N PHE A 55 34.62 -10.40 -24.78
CA PHE A 55 33.98 -11.38 -23.87
C PHE A 55 34.31 -11.10 -22.41
N GLU A 56 35.53 -10.70 -22.07
CA GLU A 56 35.88 -10.25 -20.73
C GLU A 56 35.05 -9.03 -20.32
N GLY A 57 34.88 -8.05 -21.23
CA GLY A 57 34.01 -6.89 -21.01
C GLY A 57 32.54 -7.29 -20.78
N VAL A 58 32.04 -8.26 -21.52
CA VAL A 58 30.68 -8.81 -21.34
C VAL A 58 30.54 -9.53 -19.99
N ASN A 59 31.52 -10.35 -19.60
CA ASN A 59 31.52 -11.03 -18.31
C ASN A 59 31.49 -10.03 -17.14
N ALA A 60 32.30 -8.96 -17.21
CA ALA A 60 32.29 -7.91 -16.20
C ALA A 60 30.92 -7.21 -16.10
N GLN A 61 30.23 -7.00 -17.22
CA GLN A 61 28.87 -6.46 -17.21
C GLN A 61 27.87 -7.42 -16.56
N PHE A 62 27.95 -8.72 -16.85
CA PHE A 62 27.11 -9.72 -16.19
C PHE A 62 27.36 -9.79 -14.69
N ASP A 63 28.61 -9.70 -14.24
CA ASP A 63 28.94 -9.66 -12.81
C ASP A 63 28.34 -8.43 -12.13
N ALA A 64 28.40 -7.26 -12.79
CA ALA A 64 27.78 -6.05 -12.30
C ALA A 64 26.25 -6.18 -12.20
N VAL A 65 25.61 -6.77 -13.21
CA VAL A 65 24.17 -7.05 -13.21
C VAL A 65 23.79 -8.01 -12.09
N ASN A 66 24.56 -9.09 -11.89
CA ASN A 66 24.33 -10.04 -10.80
C ASN A 66 24.46 -9.37 -9.42
N ALA A 67 25.41 -8.46 -9.25
CA ALA A 67 25.54 -7.69 -8.01
C ALA A 67 24.34 -6.78 -7.76
N GLN A 68 23.81 -6.13 -8.81
CA GLN A 68 22.59 -5.33 -8.71
C GLN A 68 21.37 -6.18 -8.32
N PHE A 69 21.19 -7.35 -8.93
CA PHE A 69 20.09 -8.25 -8.55
C PHE A 69 20.18 -8.70 -7.09
N ARG A 70 21.36 -9.06 -6.59
CA ARG A 70 21.54 -9.39 -5.16
C ARG A 70 21.17 -8.22 -4.24
N SER A 71 21.51 -6.99 -4.64
CA SER A 71 21.13 -5.78 -3.89
C SER A 71 19.61 -5.56 -3.89
N ILE A 72 18.96 -5.82 -5.03
CA ILE A 72 17.49 -5.75 -5.15
C ILE A 72 16.83 -6.80 -4.25
N ASP A 73 17.31 -8.04 -4.24
CA ASP A 73 16.79 -9.11 -3.38
C ASP A 73 16.85 -8.73 -1.89
N GLN A 74 17.99 -8.17 -1.45
CA GLN A 74 18.15 -7.69 -0.07
C GLN A 74 17.16 -6.57 0.28
N GLN A 75 16.88 -5.66 -0.65
CA GLN A 75 15.90 -4.60 -0.45
C GLN A 75 14.48 -5.16 -0.34
N PHE A 76 14.13 -6.16 -1.15
CA PHE A 76 12.84 -6.84 -1.05
C PHE A 76 12.68 -7.60 0.27
N ASP A 77 13.72 -8.28 0.74
CA ASP A 77 13.70 -8.95 2.04
C ASP A 77 13.50 -7.95 3.20
N ALA A 78 14.19 -6.81 3.16
CA ALA A 78 14.01 -5.73 4.14
C ALA A 78 12.59 -5.17 4.10
N MET A 79 12.03 -4.95 2.91
CA MET A 79 10.66 -4.47 2.72
C MET A 79 9.64 -5.49 3.27
N ASN A 80 9.83 -6.77 3.01
CA ASN A 80 8.98 -7.85 3.55
C ASN A 80 9.00 -7.88 5.09
N ALA A 81 10.17 -7.69 5.71
CA ALA A 81 10.28 -7.62 7.16
C ALA A 81 9.54 -6.39 7.75
N GLN A 82 9.60 -5.24 7.07
CA GLN A 82 8.85 -4.05 7.46
C GLN A 82 7.34 -4.27 7.36
N PHE A 83 6.86 -4.90 6.28
CA PHE A 83 5.44 -5.23 6.13
C PHE A 83 4.94 -6.20 7.20
N ARG A 84 5.71 -7.23 7.56
CA ARG A 84 5.35 -8.12 8.69
C ARG A 84 5.24 -7.35 10.00
N THR A 85 6.16 -6.43 10.25
CA THR A 85 6.13 -5.56 11.44
C THR A 85 4.90 -4.66 11.44
N MET A 86 4.54 -4.11 10.28
CA MET A 86 3.35 -3.29 10.12
C MET A 86 2.07 -4.08 10.39
N ASN A 87 1.95 -5.31 9.87
CA ASN A 87 0.80 -6.18 10.14
C ASN A 87 0.64 -6.47 11.63
N MET A 88 1.72 -6.83 12.33
CA MET A 88 1.65 -7.07 13.78
C MET A 88 1.18 -5.83 14.57
N ARG A 89 1.58 -4.62 14.12
CA ARG A 89 1.11 -3.37 14.72
C ARG A 89 -0.38 -3.16 14.46
N PHE A 90 -0.88 -3.45 13.26
CA PHE A 90 -2.30 -3.37 12.96
C PHE A 90 -3.12 -4.38 13.76
N ASP A 91 -2.67 -5.63 13.87
CA ASP A 91 -3.33 -6.65 14.71
C ASP A 91 -3.42 -6.17 16.18
N THR A 92 -2.35 -5.56 16.69
CA THR A 92 -2.33 -4.99 18.03
C THR A 92 -3.31 -3.82 18.18
N MET A 93 -3.42 -2.95 17.17
CA MET A 93 -4.38 -1.85 17.16
C MET A 93 -5.83 -2.36 17.13
N ASP A 94 -6.11 -3.40 16.35
CA ASP A 94 -7.44 -4.02 16.29
C ASP A 94 -7.85 -4.59 17.65
N GLU A 95 -6.94 -5.27 18.35
CA GLU A 95 -7.22 -5.77 19.71
C GLU A 95 -7.45 -4.63 20.71
N GLN A 96 -6.68 -3.56 20.64
CA GLN A 96 -6.92 -2.37 21.47
C GLN A 96 -8.28 -1.72 21.17
N PHE A 97 -8.68 -1.66 19.90
CA PHE A 97 -9.96 -1.09 19.51
C PHE A 97 -11.13 -1.96 19.96
N LYS A 98 -11.02 -3.29 19.86
CA LYS A 98 -12.02 -4.22 20.42
C LYS A 98 -12.15 -4.05 21.93
N ALA A 99 -11.04 -3.96 22.66
CA ALA A 99 -11.04 -3.75 24.10
C ALA A 99 -11.71 -2.42 24.48
N LEU A 100 -11.39 -1.34 23.76
CA LEU A 100 -12.02 -0.03 23.96
C LEU A 100 -13.53 -0.09 23.66
N SER A 101 -13.93 -0.73 22.56
CA SER A 101 -15.34 -0.88 22.20
C SER A 101 -16.12 -1.64 23.27
N ALA A 102 -15.55 -2.73 23.80
CA ALA A 102 -16.15 -3.49 24.90
C ALA A 102 -16.27 -2.64 26.18
N GLN A 103 -15.23 -1.86 26.52
CA GLN A 103 -15.23 -0.98 27.68
C GLN A 103 -16.31 0.11 27.56
N VAL A 104 -16.41 0.76 26.40
CA VAL A 104 -17.42 1.79 26.12
C VAL A 104 -18.83 1.18 26.16
N GLY A 105 -19.02 -0.01 25.57
CA GLY A 105 -20.29 -0.74 25.65
C GLY A 105 -20.68 -1.05 27.11
N GLY A 106 -19.71 -1.48 27.93
CA GLY A 106 -19.92 -1.71 29.36
C GLY A 106 -20.31 -0.46 30.13
N TYR A 107 -19.74 0.71 29.80
CA TYR A 107 -20.17 1.98 30.38
C TYR A 107 -21.60 2.36 29.99
N GLY A 108 -22.01 2.09 28.74
CA GLY A 108 -23.39 2.27 28.31
C GLY A 108 -24.37 1.47 29.16
N ILE A 109 -24.15 0.16 29.28
CA ILE A 109 -25.00 -0.74 30.08
C ILE A 109 -25.05 -0.28 31.55
N SER A 110 -23.90 0.03 32.15
CA SER A 110 -23.88 0.49 33.55
C SER A 110 -24.59 1.84 33.75
N LEU A 111 -24.58 2.71 32.74
CA LEU A 111 -25.28 3.99 32.81
C LEU A 111 -26.79 3.78 32.71
N ASP A 112 -27.24 2.92 31.80
CA ASP A 112 -28.65 2.56 31.65
C ASP A 112 -29.19 1.96 32.96
N ASP A 113 -28.48 1.00 33.56
CA ASP A 113 -28.85 0.41 34.85
C ASP A 113 -28.96 1.48 35.96
N LYS A 114 -28.00 2.43 36.00
CA LYS A 114 -28.03 3.52 36.98
C LYS A 114 -29.20 4.48 36.73
N LEU A 115 -29.52 4.75 35.46
CA LEU A 115 -30.62 5.62 35.09
C LEU A 115 -31.96 4.99 35.47
N ASP A 116 -32.17 3.71 35.17
CA ASP A 116 -33.37 2.96 35.57
C ASP A 116 -33.54 2.97 37.09
N ASN A 117 -32.48 2.69 37.84
CA ASN A 117 -32.49 2.78 39.30
C ASN A 117 -32.86 4.19 39.82
N VAL A 118 -32.38 5.25 39.16
CA VAL A 118 -32.73 6.64 39.51
C VAL A 118 -34.20 6.91 39.18
N VAL A 119 -34.68 6.49 38.02
CA VAL A 119 -36.08 6.63 37.58
C VAL A 119 -37.02 5.92 38.56
N ASP A 120 -36.73 4.69 38.95
CA ASP A 120 -37.52 3.92 39.91
C ASP A 120 -37.55 4.59 41.28
N ARG A 121 -36.40 5.06 41.77
CA ARG A 121 -36.32 5.76 43.05
C ARG A 121 -37.08 7.07 43.04
N VAL A 122 -36.97 7.85 41.95
CA VAL A 122 -37.70 9.11 41.78
C VAL A 122 -39.20 8.84 41.74
N THR A 123 -39.64 7.88 40.93
CA THR A 123 -41.05 7.48 40.80
C THR A 123 -41.61 7.05 42.15
N ALA A 124 -40.96 6.12 42.85
CA ALA A 124 -41.39 5.67 44.17
C ALA A 124 -41.41 6.80 45.22
N SER A 125 -40.46 7.75 45.15
CA SER A 125 -40.46 8.89 46.07
C SER A 125 -41.63 9.84 45.81
N PHE A 126 -42.01 10.02 44.54
CA PHE A 126 -43.12 10.87 44.15
C PHE A 126 -44.46 10.23 44.52
N GLU A 127 -44.63 8.94 44.25
CA GLU A 127 -45.81 8.17 44.68
C GLU A 127 -46.03 8.25 46.19
N ARG A 128 -44.98 8.06 47.00
CA ARG A 128 -45.06 8.23 48.45
C ARG A 128 -45.48 9.65 48.84
N ARG A 129 -44.85 10.68 48.26
CA ARG A 129 -45.17 12.08 48.56
C ARG A 129 -46.62 12.42 48.22
N ILE A 130 -47.14 11.96 47.09
CA ILE A 130 -48.55 12.14 46.73
C ILE A 130 -49.45 11.42 47.71
N SER A 131 -49.16 10.15 48.01
CA SER A 131 -49.95 9.35 48.95
C SER A 131 -50.03 10.03 50.33
N ASP A 132 -48.90 10.49 50.86
CA ASP A 132 -48.83 11.15 52.16
C ASP A 132 -49.58 12.49 52.16
N ALA A 133 -49.43 13.28 51.09
CA ALA A 133 -50.11 14.57 50.94
C ALA A 133 -51.63 14.40 50.83
N VAL A 134 -52.10 13.48 49.98
CA VAL A 134 -53.52 13.18 49.79
C VAL A 134 -54.11 12.65 51.09
N THR A 135 -53.47 11.67 51.73
CA THR A 135 -53.98 11.06 52.97
C THR A 135 -54.08 12.10 54.10
N THR A 136 -53.08 12.97 54.24
CA THR A 136 -53.07 14.04 55.25
C THR A 136 -54.15 15.07 54.97
N GLN A 137 -54.32 15.48 53.70
CA GLN A 137 -55.34 16.44 53.31
C GLN A 137 -56.75 15.88 53.51
N THR A 138 -57.03 14.66 53.05
CA THR A 138 -58.34 13.99 53.23
C THR A 138 -58.66 13.84 54.71
N ARG A 139 -57.70 13.40 55.53
CA ARG A 139 -57.88 13.29 56.98
C ARG A 139 -58.28 14.63 57.60
N THR A 140 -57.56 15.70 57.26
CA THR A 140 -57.83 17.04 57.77
C THR A 140 -59.19 17.58 57.35
N LEU A 141 -59.57 17.38 56.09
CA LEU A 141 -60.89 17.79 55.56
C LEU A 141 -62.04 17.04 56.21
N VAL A 142 -61.90 15.72 56.42
CA VAL A 142 -62.94 14.92 57.08
C VAL A 142 -63.13 15.36 58.53
N PHE A 143 -62.05 15.57 59.29
CA PHE A 143 -62.14 16.05 60.67
C PHE A 143 -62.78 17.45 60.76
N SER A 144 -62.45 18.36 59.85
CA SER A 144 -63.04 19.70 59.84
C SER A 144 -64.54 19.67 59.50
N GLN A 145 -64.94 18.88 58.50
CA GLN A 145 -66.36 18.75 58.13
C GLN A 145 -67.19 18.08 59.23
N LEU A 146 -66.67 17.00 59.84
CA LEU A 146 -67.35 16.35 60.96
C LEU A 146 -67.46 17.30 62.16
N GLY A 147 -66.40 18.04 62.50
CA GLY A 147 -66.42 19.06 63.55
C GLY A 147 -67.47 20.14 63.28
N ALA A 148 -67.55 20.65 62.05
CA ALA A 148 -68.56 21.63 61.65
C ALA A 148 -69.98 21.08 61.79
N LEU A 149 -70.24 19.84 61.37
CA LEU A 149 -71.54 19.19 61.53
C LEU A 149 -71.95 19.04 63.01
N VAL A 150 -71.01 18.69 63.88
CA VAL A 150 -71.25 18.59 65.33
C VAL A 150 -71.63 19.94 65.92
N VAL A 151 -70.93 21.02 65.54
CA VAL A 151 -71.25 22.38 66.00
C VAL A 151 -72.64 22.82 65.54
N ILE A 152 -72.98 22.58 64.27
CA ILE A 152 -74.31 22.89 63.72
C ILE A 152 -75.41 22.11 64.47
N ALA A 153 -75.20 20.81 64.73
CA ALA A 153 -76.16 19.99 65.45
C ALA A 153 -76.36 20.47 66.91
N ALA A 154 -75.28 20.85 67.60
CA ALA A 154 -75.35 21.38 68.96
C ALA A 154 -76.15 22.69 69.03
N LEU A 155 -75.94 23.60 68.06
CA LEU A 155 -76.71 24.84 67.96
C LEU A 155 -78.20 24.58 67.68
N ALA A 156 -78.51 23.65 66.77
CA ALA A 156 -79.89 23.32 66.45
C ALA A 156 -80.67 22.69 67.62
N PHE A 157 -80.00 21.94 68.51
CA PHE A 157 -80.62 21.33 69.68
C PHE A 157 -80.74 22.31 70.87
N GLY A 158 -79.76 23.19 71.08
CA GLY A 158 -79.79 24.17 72.16
C GLY A 158 -80.78 25.34 71.97
N LEU A 159 -81.33 25.49 70.75
CA LEU A 159 -82.34 26.49 70.40
C LEU A 159 -83.79 25.97 70.49
N ARG A 160 -84.01 24.74 70.96
CA ARG A 160 -85.34 24.15 71.24
C ARG A 160 -85.61 24.12 72.74
#